data_AF-A0A2N1DMG3-F1
#
_entry.id   AF-A0A2N1DMG3-F1
#
_cell.length_a   1.000
_cell.length_b   1.000
_cell.length_c   1.000
_cell.angle_alpha   90.00
_cell.angle_beta   90.00
_cell.angle_gamma   90.00
#
_symmetry.space_group_name_H-M   'P 1'
#
loop_
_entity.id
_entity.type
_entity.pdbx_description
1 polymer ?
#
loop_
_entity_poly.entity_id
_entity_poly.type
_entity_poly.pdbx_seq_one_letter_code
_entity_poly.pdbx_strand_id
1 'polypeptide(L)' 'MKGGAIICTALFVFAVLLSVVQMWFSIMEVAFFWKLLITIGAFFIIALGITLVSKEYLSEKEMKKKGYLD' A
#
# COMPACT_ATOMS: atom_id res chain seq x y z
N MET A 1 -0.46 -14.47 4.63
CA MET A 1 -0.82 -13.03 4.56
C MET A 1 0.37 -12.07 4.68
N LYS A 2 1.63 -12.52 4.60
CA LYS A 2 2.79 -11.62 4.75
C LYS A 2 3.10 -10.80 3.49
N GLY A 3 2.73 -11.30 2.30
CA GLY A 3 3.05 -10.67 1.02
C GLY A 3 2.39 -9.30 0.78
N GLY A 4 1.06 -9.19 0.99
CA GLY A 4 0.34 -7.93 0.73
C GLY A 4 0.79 -6.77 1.63
N ALA A 5 0.99 -7.04 2.93
CA ALA A 5 1.50 -6.05 3.86
C ALA A 5 2.93 -5.60 3.50
N ILE A 6 3.82 -6.54 3.13
CA ILE A 6 5.18 -6.22 2.69
C ILE A 6 5.18 -5.35 1.42
N ILE A 7 4.29 -5.63 0.47
CA ILE A 7 4.16 -4.86 -0.77
C ILE A 7 3.69 -3.43 -0.48
N CYS A 8 2.70 -3.25 0.39
CA CYS A 8 2.27 -1.91 0.83
C CYS A 8 3.42 -1.17 1.52
N THR A 9 4.11 -1.80 2.47
CA THR A 9 5.23 -1.17 3.16
C THR A 9 6.35 -0.78 2.18
N ALA A 10 6.68 -1.65 1.21
CA ALA A 10 7.69 -1.35 0.19
C ALA A 10 7.27 -0.18 -0.70
N LEU A 11 6.02 -0.14 -1.17
CA LEU A 11 5.48 0.98 -1.96
C LEU A 11 5.53 2.30 -1.19
N PHE A 12 5.19 2.27 0.10
CA PHE A 12 5.23 3.45 0.95
C PHE A 12 6.66 3.97 1.15
N VAL A 13 7.59 3.08 1.50
CA VAL A 13 9.01 3.43 1.67
C VAL A 13 9.59 3.97 0.36
N PHE A 14 9.25 3.37 -0.77
CA PHE A 14 9.68 3.84 -2.08
C PHE A 14 9.14 5.24 -2.40
N ALA A 15 7.85 5.50 -2.13
CA ALA A 15 7.24 6.82 -2.31
C ALA A 15 7.95 7.91 -1.49
N VAL A 16 8.29 7.59 -0.22
CA VAL A 16 8.98 8.51 0.68
C VAL A 16 10.41 8.77 0.20
N LEU A 17 11.17 7.73 -0.14
CA LEU A 17 12.53 7.89 -0.67
C LEU A 17 12.55 8.74 -1.93
N LEU A 18 11.63 8.48 -2.86
CA LEU A 18 11.51 9.23 -4.11
C LEU A 18 11.16 10.71 -3.83
N SER A 19 10.31 10.98 -2.84
CA SER A 19 9.98 12.35 -2.41
C SER A 19 11.17 13.07 -1.79
N VAL A 20 11.96 12.40 -0.94
CA VAL A 20 13.16 12.98 -0.32
C VAL A 20 14.23 13.28 -1.37
N VAL A 21 14.48 12.35 -2.29
CA VAL A 21 15.44 12.54 -3.39
C VAL A 21 14.99 13.68 -4.28
N GLN A 22 13.70 13.75 -4.63
CA GLN A 22 13.17 14.86 -5.41
C GLN A 22 13.31 16.20 -4.67
N MET A 23 13.11 16.26 -3.35
CA MET A 23 13.24 17.49 -2.57
C MET A 23 14.68 18.00 -2.53
N TRP A 24 15.66 17.09 -2.45
CA TRP A 24 17.09 17.45 -2.34
C TRP A 24 17.74 17.76 -3.68
N PHE A 25 17.38 17.01 -4.73
CA PHE A 25 18.04 17.13 -6.02
C PHE A 25 17.20 17.85 -7.08
N SER A 26 15.90 18.06 -6.86
CA SER A 26 14.96 18.67 -7.82
C SER A 26 15.17 18.18 -9.26
N ILE A 27 15.41 16.88 -9.41
CA ILE A 27 15.78 16.26 -10.70
C ILE A 27 14.61 16.28 -11.69
N MET A 28 13.38 16.21 -11.19
CA MET A 28 12.18 16.19 -12.03
C MET A 28 11.40 17.50 -12.00
N GLU A 29 10.67 17.75 -13.08
CA GLU A 29 9.69 18.83 -13.13
C GLU A 29 8.55 18.57 -12.12
N VAL A 30 8.12 19.62 -11.41
CA VAL A 30 7.09 19.52 -10.34
C VAL A 30 5.80 18.86 -10.85
N ALA A 31 5.37 19.19 -12.08
CA ALA A 31 4.18 18.61 -12.68
C ALA A 31 4.32 17.09 -12.91
N PHE A 32 5.52 16.63 -13.26
CA PHE A 32 5.80 15.21 -13.49
C PHE A 32 5.87 14.44 -12.18
N PHE A 33 6.52 15.01 -11.17
CA PHE A 33 6.59 14.44 -9.83
C PHE A 33 5.19 14.29 -9.20
N TRP A 34 4.33 15.31 -9.32
CA TRP A 34 2.97 15.23 -8.80
C TRP A 34 2.15 14.11 -9.43
N LYS A 35 2.23 13.95 -10.76
CA LYS A 35 1.57 12.84 -11.46
C LYS A 35 2.06 11.49 -10.93
N LEU A 36 3.37 11.35 -10.80
CA LEU A 36 4.02 10.13 -10.35
C LEU A 36 3.66 9.80 -8.88
N LEU A 37 3.63 10.81 -8.00
CA LEU A 37 3.22 10.66 -6.61
C LEU A 37 1.76 10.21 -6.49
N ILE A 38 0.85 10.81 -7.27
CA ILE A 38 -0.57 10.42 -7.32
C ILE A 38 -0.70 8.98 -7.81
N THR A 39 0.02 8.58 -8.85
CA THR A 39 0.01 7.20 -9.36
C THR A 39 0.46 6.21 -8.28
N ILE A 40 1.58 6.46 -7.59
CA ILE A 40 2.06 5.60 -6.51
C ILE A 40 1.05 5.56 -5.36
N GLY A 41 0.49 6.69 -4.98
CA GLY A 41 -0.56 6.78 -3.96
C GLY A 41 -1.79 5.95 -4.32
N ALA A 42 -2.26 6.01 -5.57
CA ALA A 42 -3.38 5.21 -6.04
C ALA A 42 -3.07 3.70 -5.95
N PHE A 43 -1.90 3.27 -6.40
CA PHE A 43 -1.46 1.89 -6.27
C PHE A 43 -1.37 1.43 -4.81
N PHE A 44 -0.90 2.30 -3.92
CA PHE A 44 -0.84 2.03 -2.49
C PHE A 44 -2.23 1.83 -1.87
N ILE A 45 -3.21 2.66 -2.21
CA ILE A 45 -4.59 2.51 -1.74
C ILE A 45 -5.21 1.21 -2.25
N ILE A 46 -5.00 0.85 -3.52
CA ILE A 46 -5.50 -0.41 -4.09
C ILE A 46 -4.86 -1.61 -3.37
N ALA A 47 -3.54 -1.59 -3.18
CA ALA A 47 -2.83 -2.66 -2.47
C ALA A 47 -3.28 -2.78 -1.00
N LEU A 48 -3.55 -1.65 -0.34
CA LEU A 48 -4.10 -1.62 1.01
C LEU A 48 -5.52 -2.19 1.04
N GLY A 49 -6.39 -1.78 0.12
CA GLY A 49 -7.75 -2.30 0.00
C GLY A 49 -7.76 -3.82 -0.15
N ILE A 50 -6.94 -4.36 -1.07
CA ILE A 50 -6.80 -5.81 -1.26
C ILE A 50 -6.29 -6.49 0.01
N THR A 51 -5.31 -5.89 0.68
CA THR A 51 -4.72 -6.45 1.92
C THR A 51 -5.72 -6.45 3.07
N LEU A 52 -6.50 -5.37 3.24
CA LEU A 52 -7.53 -5.26 4.28
C LEU A 52 -8.68 -6.22 4.01
N VAL A 53 -9.21 -6.26 2.80
CA VAL A 53 -10.25 -7.22 2.39
C VAL A 53 -9.76 -8.65 2.61
N SER A 54 -8.56 -8.99 2.13
CA SER A 54 -7.98 -10.32 2.37
C SER A 54 -7.84 -10.62 3.87
N LYS A 55 -7.59 -9.60 4.70
CA LYS A 55 -7.48 -9.72 6.16
C LYS A 55 -8.81 -9.94 6.84
N GLU A 56 -9.84 -9.18 6.50
CA GLU A 56 -11.20 -9.40 6.98
C GLU A 56 -11.72 -10.77 6.57
N TYR A 57 -11.60 -11.15 5.28
CA TYR A 57 -12.09 -12.44 4.79
C TYR A 57 -11.42 -13.64 5.49
N LEU A 58 -10.11 -13.57 5.76
CA LEU A 58 -9.41 -14.64 6.48
C LEU A 58 -9.73 -14.64 7.98
N SER A 59 -9.90 -13.47 8.59
CA SER A 59 -10.34 -13.34 9.98
C SER A 59 -11.74 -13.93 10.16
N GLU A 60 -12.66 -13.65 9.23
CA GLU A 60 -14.02 -14.19 9.25
C GLU A 60 -14.03 -15.72 9.06
N LYS A 61 -13.21 -16.23 8.13
CA LYS A 61 -13.01 -17.68 7.97
C LYS A 61 -12.42 -18.34 9.21
N GLU A 62 -11.44 -17.74 9.88
CA GLU A 62 -10.88 -18.28 11.12
C GLU A 62 -11.90 -18.30 12.27
N MET A 63 -12.75 -17.28 12.36
CA MET A 63 -13.80 -17.18 13.38
C MET A 63 -14.90 -18.23 13.18
N LYS A 64 -15.32 -18.49 11.92
CA LYS A 64 -16.21 -19.62 11.59
C LYS A 64 -15.55 -20.96 11.89
N LYS A 65 -14.26 -21.12 11.57
CA LYS A 65 -13.53 -22.38 11.83
C LYS A 65 -13.34 -22.69 13.31
N LYS A 66 -13.29 -21.66 14.16
CA LYS A 66 -13.21 -21.79 15.62
C LYS A 66 -14.58 -21.94 16.31
N GLY A 67 -15.69 -22.00 15.56
CA GLY A 67 -17.02 -22.23 16.10
C GLY A 67 -17.62 -21.03 16.86
N TYR A 68 -17.08 -19.82 16.65
CA TYR A 68 -17.63 -18.59 17.23
C TYR A 68 -18.78 -18.00 16.40
N LEU A 69 -18.92 -18.45 15.16
CA LEU A 69 -19.99 -18.07 14.24
C LEU A 69 -20.53 -19.38 13.63
N ASP A 70 -21.83 -19.61 13.82
CA ASP A 70 -22.59 -20.77 13.33
C ASP A 70 -22.64 -20.81 11.78
#